data_AF-A0A1F7WZT0-F1
#
_entry.id   AF-A0A1F7WZT0-F1
#
_cell.length_a   1.000
_cell.length_b   1.000
_cell.length_c   1.000
_cell.angle_alpha   90.00
_cell.angle_beta   90.00
_cell.angle_gamma   90.00
#
_symmetry.space_group_name_H-M   'P 1'
#
loop_
_entity.id
_entity.type
_entity.pdbx_description
1 polymer ?
#
loop_
_entity_poly.entity_id
_entity_poly.type
_entity_poly.pdbx_seq_one_letter_code
_entity_poly.pdbx_strand_id
1 'polypeptide(L)'
;MRIALKESMRAIQNRARSEHRFRSSTNSSAERSVSTQVTSEYPPEGRVFLDEAVARHALFIHEGTKPHAIPKGKMKKKALRWLVAGGFAFAKHVWHPGTKPDPFLYKAAEAEKSNVNNIFDRHINKALSQLSRWKGKI
;
A
#
# COMPACT_ATOMS: atom_id res chain seq x y z
N MET A 1 -8.66 -18.85 13.71
CA MET A 1 -7.98 -17.54 13.77
C MET A 1 -7.28 -17.14 12.48
N ARG A 2 -6.51 -18.02 11.82
CA ARG A 2 -5.85 -17.73 10.52
C ARG A 2 -6.77 -17.14 9.44
N ILE A 3 -8.01 -17.61 9.34
CA ILE A 3 -8.99 -17.10 8.37
C ILE A 3 -9.37 -15.64 8.69
N ALA A 4 -9.64 -15.33 9.96
CA ALA A 4 -9.98 -13.98 10.42
C ALA A 4 -8.83 -12.99 10.15
N LEU A 5 -7.58 -13.43 10.40
CA LEU A 5 -6.38 -12.64 10.10
C LEU A 5 -6.28 -12.34 8.60
N LYS A 6 -6.41 -13.37 7.74
CA LYS A 6 -6.35 -13.19 6.27
C LYS A 6 -7.45 -12.25 5.75
N GLU A 7 -8.65 -12.37 6.29
CA GLU A 7 -9.77 -11.50 5.93
C GLU A 7 -9.52 -10.04 6.34
N SER A 8 -9.04 -9.83 7.57
CA SER A 8 -8.67 -8.51 8.09
C SER A 8 -7.59 -7.83 7.24
N MET A 9 -6.53 -8.57 6.88
CA MET A 9 -5.46 -8.05 6.03
C MET A 9 -5.96 -7.69 4.63
N ARG A 10 -6.89 -8.48 4.07
CA ARG A 10 -7.53 -8.18 2.78
C ARG A 10 -8.40 -6.93 2.85
N ALA A 11 -9.11 -6.71 3.95
CA ALA A 11 -9.91 -5.50 4.14
C ALA A 11 -9.01 -4.25 4.11
N ILE A 12 -7.91 -4.25 4.87
CA ILE A 12 -6.91 -3.17 4.87
C ILE A 12 -6.30 -2.99 3.47
N GLN A 13 -5.90 -4.08 2.80
CA GLN A 13 -5.35 -4.03 1.44
C GLN A 13 -6.33 -3.41 0.44
N ASN A 14 -7.60 -3.82 0.47
CA ASN A 14 -8.61 -3.32 -0.45
C ASN A 14 -8.88 -1.83 -0.22
N ARG A 15 -8.99 -1.40 1.04
CA ARG A 15 -9.16 0.02 1.36
C ARG A 15 -7.97 0.86 0.94
N ALA A 16 -6.74 0.38 1.20
CA ALA A 16 -5.52 1.05 0.77
C ALA A 16 -5.45 1.23 -0.75
N ARG A 17 -6.01 0.29 -1.52
CA ARG A 17 -6.09 0.36 -2.99
C ARG A 17 -7.17 1.30 -3.50
N SER A 18 -8.29 1.44 -2.78
CA SER A 18 -9.41 2.30 -3.20
C SER A 18 -9.30 3.73 -2.69
N GLU A 19 -8.73 3.94 -1.51
CA GLU A 19 -8.65 5.24 -0.84
C GLU A 19 -7.22 5.79 -0.86
N HIS A 20 -6.90 6.49 -1.93
CA HIS A 20 -5.63 7.22 -2.08
C HIS A 20 -5.85 8.50 -2.88
N ARG A 21 -4.86 9.39 -2.86
CA ARG A 21 -4.91 10.73 -3.50
C ARG A 21 -4.12 10.79 -4.80
N PHE A 22 -3.31 9.79 -5.10
CA PHE A 22 -2.49 9.80 -6.30
C PHE A 22 -3.33 9.46 -7.53
N ARG A 23 -2.93 9.99 -8.69
CA ARG A 23 -3.57 9.63 -9.95
C ARG A 23 -3.20 8.19 -10.30
N SER A 24 -4.16 7.30 -10.27
CA SER A 24 -4.02 5.93 -10.74
C SER A 24 -5.03 5.64 -11.85
N SER A 25 -4.63 4.78 -12.78
CA SER A 25 -5.59 4.01 -13.55
C SER A 25 -6.00 2.78 -12.74
N THR A 26 -7.15 2.19 -13.04
CA THR A 26 -7.59 0.90 -12.49
C THR A 26 -6.44 -0.11 -12.52
N ASN A 27 -6.12 -0.73 -11.37
CA ASN A 27 -5.04 -1.72 -11.21
C ASN A 27 -3.63 -1.19 -11.50
N SER A 28 -3.36 0.06 -11.12
CA SER A 28 -2.02 0.64 -11.22
C SER A 28 -0.98 -0.22 -10.49
N SER A 29 0.29 -0.15 -10.91
CA SER A 29 1.37 -0.88 -10.25
C SER A 29 1.51 -0.52 -8.76
N ALA A 30 1.24 0.74 -8.39
CA ALA A 30 1.20 1.18 -7.00
C ALA A 30 0.09 0.47 -6.20
N GLU A 31 -1.13 0.39 -6.72
CA GLU A 31 -2.22 -0.38 -6.09
C GLU A 31 -1.88 -1.86 -5.96
N ARG A 32 -1.35 -2.46 -7.04
CA ARG A 32 -0.94 -3.88 -7.04
C ARG A 32 0.17 -4.19 -6.04
N SER A 33 1.02 -3.21 -5.73
CA SER A 33 2.11 -3.38 -4.76
C SER A 33 1.63 -3.55 -3.32
N VAL A 34 0.40 -3.12 -2.99
CA VAL A 34 -0.16 -3.39 -1.67
C VAL A 34 -0.33 -4.89 -1.51
N SER A 35 0.49 -5.51 -0.67
CA SER A 35 0.57 -6.95 -0.47
C SER A 35 0.38 -7.32 1.00
N THR A 36 0.02 -8.58 1.23
CA THR A 36 -0.29 -9.13 2.56
C THR A 36 0.53 -10.38 2.79
N GLN A 37 1.16 -10.51 3.95
CA GLN A 37 1.88 -11.71 4.35
C GLN A 37 1.53 -12.10 5.79
N VAL A 38 1.14 -13.35 6.00
CA VAL A 38 1.00 -13.93 7.34
C VAL A 38 2.40 -14.30 7.82
N THR A 39 2.79 -13.78 8.98
CA THR A 39 4.13 -13.95 9.57
C THR A 39 4.15 -15.09 10.57
N SER A 40 3.11 -15.22 11.39
CA SER A 40 2.95 -16.32 12.33
C SER A 40 1.50 -16.79 12.36
N GLU A 41 1.30 -18.10 12.54
CA GLU A 41 -0.04 -18.66 12.73
C GLU A 41 -0.45 -18.66 14.21
N TYR A 42 0.52 -18.76 15.12
CA TYR A 42 0.32 -18.81 16.57
C TYR A 42 1.46 -18.07 17.31
N PRO A 43 1.20 -16.88 17.87
CA PRO A 43 -0.03 -16.09 17.75
C PRO A 43 -0.30 -15.66 16.29
N PRO A 44 -1.56 -15.41 15.90
CA PRO A 44 -1.90 -15.00 14.54
C PRO A 44 -1.36 -13.58 14.26
N GLU A 45 -0.33 -13.49 13.43
CA GLU A 45 0.33 -12.25 13.07
C GLU A 45 0.49 -12.11 11.56
N GLY A 46 0.32 -10.90 11.05
CA GLY A 46 0.49 -10.61 9.63
C GLY A 46 0.79 -9.14 9.38
N ARG A 47 1.41 -8.88 8.23
CA ARG A 47 1.76 -7.54 7.76
C ARG A 47 1.09 -7.22 6.43
N VAL A 48 0.71 -5.96 6.27
CA VAL A 48 0.32 -5.34 4.99
C VAL A 48 1.44 -4.37 4.62
N PHE A 49 1.97 -4.46 3.41
CA PHE A 49 3.17 -3.72 3.01
C PHE A 49 3.15 -3.37 1.51
N LEU A 50 4.03 -2.46 1.10
CA LEU A 50 4.30 -2.17 -0.31
C LEU A 50 5.40 -3.09 -0.82
N ASP A 51 5.07 -3.89 -1.83
CA ASP A 51 6.03 -4.74 -2.51
C ASP A 51 6.86 -3.92 -3.51
N GLU A 52 8.11 -3.67 -3.16
CA GLU A 52 9.05 -2.92 -3.98
C GLU A 52 9.36 -3.60 -5.32
N ALA A 53 9.24 -4.94 -5.40
CA ALA A 53 9.44 -5.67 -6.64
C ALA A 53 8.30 -5.39 -7.64
N VAL A 54 7.09 -5.11 -7.14
CA VAL A 54 5.93 -4.74 -7.97
C VAL A 54 5.97 -3.26 -8.34
N ALA A 55 6.22 -2.38 -7.37
CA ALA A 55 6.29 -0.95 -7.62
C ALA A 55 7.16 -0.22 -6.59
N ARG A 56 8.48 -0.20 -6.82
CA ARG A 56 9.42 0.58 -6.00
C ARG A 56 9.03 2.06 -5.82
N HIS A 57 8.35 2.65 -6.81
CA HIS A 57 7.92 4.05 -6.72
C HIS A 57 6.72 4.27 -5.78
N ALA A 58 5.98 3.22 -5.40
CA ALA A 58 4.85 3.33 -4.48
C ALA A 58 5.31 3.80 -3.09
N LEU A 59 6.52 3.41 -2.66
CA LEU A 59 7.10 3.89 -1.41
C LEU A 59 7.26 5.42 -1.41
N PHE A 60 7.72 6.01 -2.51
CA PHE A 60 7.86 7.46 -2.63
C PHE A 60 6.52 8.20 -2.71
N ILE A 61 5.45 7.53 -3.15
CA ILE A 61 4.09 8.07 -3.08
C ILE A 61 3.61 8.06 -1.62
N HIS A 62 3.84 6.94 -0.93
CA HIS A 62 3.41 6.73 0.44
C HIS A 62 4.08 7.68 1.44
N GLU A 63 5.41 7.71 1.41
CA GLU A 63 6.26 8.50 2.32
C GLU A 63 6.55 9.91 1.81
N GLY A 64 6.26 10.19 0.54
CA GLY A 64 6.69 11.41 -0.11
C GLY A 64 8.19 11.44 -0.41
N THR A 65 8.66 12.60 -0.87
CA THR A 65 10.10 12.83 -1.10
C THR A 65 10.50 14.22 -0.60
N LYS A 66 11.71 14.32 -0.04
CA LYS A 66 12.29 15.62 0.37
C LYS A 66 12.71 16.44 -0.87
N PRO A 67 12.84 17.78 -0.73
CA PRO A 67 13.45 18.60 -1.77
C PRO A 67 14.82 18.05 -2.19
N HIS A 68 15.06 17.95 -3.50
CA HIS A 68 16.29 17.38 -4.03
C HIS A 68 16.61 17.85 -5.44
N ALA A 69 17.90 17.80 -5.79
CA ALA A 69 18.35 18.02 -7.16
C ALA A 69 18.12 16.77 -8.02
N ILE A 70 17.51 16.97 -9.19
CA ILE A 70 17.42 15.97 -10.25
C ILE A 70 18.51 16.30 -11.28
N PRO A 71 19.63 15.55 -11.31
CA PRO A 71 20.71 15.81 -12.25
C PRO A 71 20.35 15.32 -13.67
N LYS A 72 20.87 16.02 -14.69
CA LYS A 72 20.69 15.68 -16.11
C LYS A 72 21.04 14.22 -16.44
N GLY A 73 22.06 13.66 -15.76
CA GLY A 73 22.52 12.27 -15.98
C GLY A 73 21.50 11.18 -15.61
N LYS A 74 20.50 11.49 -14.77
CA LYS A 74 19.46 10.52 -14.40
C LYS A 74 18.35 10.38 -15.44
N MET A 75 18.19 11.33 -16.36
CA MET A 75 17.14 11.28 -17.38
C MET A 75 17.75 11.22 -18.78
N LYS A 76 17.49 10.12 -19.50
CA LYS A 76 18.07 9.80 -20.82
C LYS A 76 17.80 10.88 -21.88
N LYS A 77 18.55 12.00 -21.92
CA LYS A 77 18.52 13.12 -22.92
C LYS A 77 17.14 13.56 -23.47
N LYS A 78 16.04 13.18 -22.81
CA LYS A 78 14.65 13.40 -23.24
C LYS A 78 13.87 14.23 -22.23
N ALA A 79 14.38 14.36 -21.02
CA ALA A 79 13.83 15.23 -19.99
C ALA A 79 14.74 16.45 -19.77
N LEU A 80 14.21 17.46 -19.07
CA LEU A 80 14.88 18.73 -18.80
C LEU A 80 15.33 19.47 -20.06
N ARG A 81 14.65 19.21 -21.19
CA ARG A 81 14.91 19.81 -22.49
C ARG A 81 13.76 20.70 -22.92
N TRP A 82 14.07 21.77 -23.63
CA TRP A 82 13.09 22.61 -24.31
C TRP A 82 13.60 22.99 -25.70
N LEU A 83 12.67 23.33 -26.59
CA LEU A 83 12.97 23.71 -27.96
C LEU A 83 13.63 25.10 -27.97
N VAL A 84 14.68 25.24 -28.77
CA VAL A 84 15.35 26.52 -29.06
C VAL A 84 15.62 26.60 -30.56
N ALA A 85 15.90 27.81 -31.09
CA ALA A 85 16.29 27.96 -32.49
C ALA A 85 17.51 27.09 -32.80
N GLY A 86 17.39 26.16 -33.75
CA GLY A 86 18.46 25.25 -34.15
C GLY A 86 18.60 23.97 -33.32
N GLY A 87 17.70 23.67 -32.36
CA GLY A 87 17.71 22.35 -31.70
C GLY A 87 17.08 22.31 -30.30
N PHE A 88 17.78 21.66 -29.36
CA PHE A 88 17.31 21.47 -27.99
C PHE A 88 18.33 22.02 -26.97
N ALA A 89 17.84 22.85 -26.04
CA ALA A 89 18.58 23.22 -24.84
C ALA A 89 18.27 22.23 -23.70
N PHE A 90 19.18 22.11 -22.74
CA PHE A 90 19.06 21.17 -21.62
C PHE A 90 19.51 21.81 -20.31
N ALA A 91 18.71 21.70 -19.25
CA ALA A 91 19.17 22.08 -17.90
C ALA A 91 20.20 21.07 -17.37
N LYS A 92 21.18 21.56 -16.59
CA LYS A 92 22.17 20.71 -15.89
C LYS A 92 21.55 19.95 -14.72
N HIS A 93 20.62 20.61 -14.01
CA HIS A 93 19.81 20.02 -12.95
C HIS A 93 18.51 20.81 -12.79
N VAL A 94 17.52 20.18 -12.16
CA VAL A 94 16.33 20.86 -11.63
C VAL A 94 16.28 20.66 -10.13
N TRP A 95 16.00 21.72 -9.38
CA TRP A 95 15.71 21.62 -7.96
C TRP A 95 14.22 21.28 -7.78
N HIS A 96 13.93 20.04 -7.42
CA HIS A 96 12.56 19.61 -7.16
C HIS A 96 12.20 19.90 -5.69
N PRO A 97 11.05 20.53 -5.40
CA PRO A 97 10.64 20.85 -4.02
C PRO A 97 10.31 19.59 -3.18
N GLY A 98 10.29 18.42 -3.80
CA GLY A 98 9.84 17.18 -3.19
C GLY A 98 8.36 16.91 -3.48
N THR A 99 7.87 15.79 -2.97
CA THR A 99 6.49 15.34 -3.15
C THR A 99 5.87 15.17 -1.77
N LYS A 100 4.67 15.71 -1.57
CA LYS A 100 3.93 15.50 -0.31
C LYS A 100 3.55 14.02 -0.17
N PRO A 101 3.66 13.44 1.04
CA PRO A 101 3.27 12.07 1.29
C PRO A 101 1.76 11.86 1.09
N ASP A 102 1.40 10.70 0.57
CA ASP A 102 0.06 10.15 0.68
C ASP A 102 0.09 8.84 1.47
N PRO A 103 -0.06 8.88 2.80
CA PRO A 103 0.13 7.70 3.65
C PRO A 103 -1.09 6.77 3.64
N PHE A 104 -1.49 6.28 2.45
CA PHE A 104 -2.71 5.50 2.23
C PHE A 104 -2.75 4.17 3.00
N LEU A 105 -1.62 3.46 3.17
CA LEU A 105 -1.57 2.24 4.01
C LEU A 105 -1.92 2.52 5.47
N TYR A 106 -1.32 3.55 6.06
CA TYR A 106 -1.57 3.90 7.47
C TYR A 106 -3.01 4.37 7.67
N LYS A 107 -3.53 5.20 6.76
CA LYS A 107 -4.93 5.64 6.80
C LYS A 107 -5.88 4.45 6.69
N ALA A 108 -5.61 3.51 5.79
CA ALA A 108 -6.43 2.31 5.63
C ALA A 108 -6.40 1.41 6.87
N ALA A 109 -5.22 1.19 7.46
CA ALA A 109 -5.08 0.42 8.69
C ALA A 109 -5.84 1.06 9.86
N GLU A 110 -5.77 2.40 9.99
CA GLU A 110 -6.50 3.15 11.01
C GLU A 110 -8.02 3.04 10.82
N ALA A 111 -8.50 3.29 9.60
CA ALA A 111 -9.92 3.27 9.27
C ALA A 111 -10.56 1.88 9.39
N GLU A 112 -9.79 0.82 9.18
CA GLU A 112 -10.28 -0.56 9.27
C GLU A 112 -10.25 -1.14 10.69
N LYS A 113 -9.71 -0.46 11.70
CA LYS A 113 -9.57 -0.99 13.08
C LYS A 113 -10.86 -1.64 13.61
N SER A 114 -11.99 -0.93 13.52
CA SER A 114 -13.28 -1.44 13.99
C SER A 114 -13.75 -2.64 13.18
N ASN A 115 -13.54 -2.63 11.86
CA ASN A 115 -13.92 -3.74 11.00
C ASN A 115 -13.08 -4.99 11.26
N VAL A 116 -11.77 -4.81 11.52
CA VAL A 116 -10.87 -5.89 11.94
C VAL A 116 -11.40 -6.54 13.23
N ASN A 117 -11.73 -5.76 14.26
CA ASN A 117 -12.31 -6.31 15.50
C ASN A 117 -13.59 -7.11 15.21
N ASN A 118 -14.51 -6.54 14.42
CA ASN A 118 -15.75 -7.23 14.02
C ASN A 118 -15.50 -8.55 13.27
N ILE A 119 -14.48 -8.59 12.38
CA ILE A 119 -14.09 -9.81 11.68
C ILE A 119 -13.65 -10.88 12.69
N PHE A 120 -12.78 -10.52 13.63
CA PHE A 120 -12.32 -11.45 14.67
C PHE A 120 -13.48 -11.93 15.55
N ASP A 121 -14.32 -11.04 16.05
CA ASP A 121 -15.48 -11.38 16.87
C ASP A 121 -16.41 -12.37 16.17
N ARG A 122 -16.71 -12.12 14.90
CA ARG A 122 -17.54 -13.02 14.09
C ARG A 122 -16.92 -14.42 13.97
N HIS A 123 -15.61 -14.52 13.74
CA HIS A 123 -14.93 -15.81 13.64
C HIS A 123 -14.83 -16.52 14.99
N ILE A 124 -14.64 -15.79 16.10
CA ILE A 124 -14.65 -16.34 17.46
C ILE A 124 -16.04 -16.91 17.79
N ASN A 125 -17.10 -16.12 17.59
CA ASN A 125 -18.48 -16.54 17.84
C ASN A 125 -18.87 -17.76 17.00
N LYS A 126 -18.41 -17.83 15.75
CA LYS A 126 -18.59 -19.01 14.90
C LYS A 126 -17.89 -20.24 15.46
N ALA A 127 -16.66 -20.11 15.97
CA ALA A 127 -15.95 -21.22 16.58
C ALA A 127 -16.62 -21.70 17.88
N LEU A 128 -17.07 -20.76 18.73
CA LEU A 128 -17.78 -21.07 19.97
C LEU A 128 -19.11 -21.80 19.71
N SER A 129 -19.90 -21.34 18.74
CA SER A 129 -21.17 -22.01 18.38
C SER A 129 -20.95 -23.42 17.83
N GLN A 130 -19.89 -23.65 17.05
CA GLN A 130 -19.51 -24.98 16.58
C GLN A 130 -19.13 -25.91 17.75
N LEU A 131 -18.36 -25.40 18.71
CA LEU A 131 -17.95 -26.16 19.90
C LEU A 131 -19.15 -26.52 20.78
N SER A 132 -20.05 -25.57 21.04
CA SER A 132 -21.29 -25.79 21.78
C SER A 132 -22.15 -26.87 21.12
N ARG A 133 -22.32 -26.80 19.80
CA ARG A 133 -23.08 -27.80 19.03
C ARG A 133 -22.46 -29.20 19.07
N TRP A 134 -21.13 -29.28 19.14
CA TRP A 134 -20.43 -30.56 19.27
C TRP A 134 -20.61 -31.18 20.65
N LYS A 135 -20.51 -30.39 21.73
CA LYS A 135 -20.72 -30.87 23.11
C LYS A 135 -22.14 -31.37 23.38
N GLY A 136 -23.17 -30.83 22.71
CA GLY A 136 -24.55 -31.29 22.85
C GLY A 136 -24.90 -32.57 22.07
N LYS A 137 -23.94 -33.19 21.38
CA LYS A 137 -24.11 -34.46 20.64
C LYS A 137 -23.43 -35.65 21.30
N ILE A 138 -22.75 -35.44 22.43
CA ILE A 138 -22.09 -36.45 23.27
C ILE A 138 -22.94 -36.57 24.54
#